data_AF-A0A9E5V0W0-F1
#
_entry.id   AF-A0A9E5V0W0-F1
#
_cell.length_a   1.000
_cell.length_b   1.000
_cell.length_c   1.000
_cell.angle_alpha   90.00
_cell.angle_beta   90.00
_cell.angle_gamma   90.00
#
_symmetry.space_group_name_H-M   'P 1'
#
loop_
_entity.id
_entity.type
_entity.pdbx_description
1 polymer ?
#
loop_
_entity_poly.entity_id
_entity_poly.type
_entity_poly.pdbx_seq_one_letter_code
_entity_poly.pdbx_strand_id
1 'polypeptide(L)'
;MALRIGIDNIFDGVSDLIDLVGLDDLIGNIDDIDLDDLGDLFDDLGSEIGDLLDDLIDDIDNTINGNSGNNRIRGNRRDNLLTGRDGNDTLLGLAGNDLLLGGNGHDRVDGGRGNDILLGGSGSDTYIGGSGNDIFILETGRGRDVVRDYRDGADRIALLSDVEFSDLKISQKGRNTLVSEGRDLLAVMLGVRASSITANDFVNFNLATISHSVDASF
;
A
#
# COMPACT_ATOMS: atom_id res chain seq x y z
N MET A 1 -44.69 17.02 63.72
CA MET A 1 -43.35 16.99 63.11
C MET A 1 -43.25 15.70 62.33
N ALA A 2 -43.11 15.80 61.00
CA ALA A 2 -42.83 14.77 59.98
C ALA A 2 -43.63 13.45 60.03
N LEU A 3 -44.63 13.30 59.13
CA LEU A 3 -45.13 12.00 58.71
C LEU A 3 -44.15 11.43 57.68
N ARG A 4 -43.42 10.39 58.08
CA ARG A 4 -42.48 9.63 57.25
C ARG A 4 -43.33 8.77 56.30
N ILE A 5 -43.46 9.20 55.04
CA ILE A 5 -44.10 8.39 53.99
C ILE A 5 -43.12 7.25 53.65
N GLY A 6 -43.51 6.01 53.97
CA GLY A 6 -42.77 4.82 53.59
C GLY A 6 -42.72 4.71 52.07
N ILE A 7 -41.53 4.37 51.55
CA ILE A 7 -41.28 4.12 50.12
C ILE A 7 -41.96 2.81 49.65
N ASP A 8 -42.55 2.07 50.58
CA ASP A 8 -43.13 0.74 50.36
C ASP A 8 -44.41 0.74 49.50
N ASN A 9 -45.06 1.90 49.29
CA ASN A 9 -46.30 2.02 48.49
C ASN A 9 -46.09 2.38 47.02
N ILE A 10 -44.85 2.50 46.54
CA ILE A 10 -44.59 2.82 45.12
C ILE A 10 -44.50 1.56 44.27
N PHE A 11 -44.18 0.39 44.84
CA PHE A 11 -44.03 -0.84 44.06
C PHE A 11 -45.35 -1.57 43.76
N ASP A 12 -46.35 -1.51 44.65
CA ASP A 12 -47.63 -2.22 44.45
C ASP A 12 -48.48 -1.60 43.32
N GLY A 13 -48.38 -0.28 43.10
CA GLY A 13 -49.18 0.42 42.09
C GLY A 13 -48.67 0.28 40.64
N VAL A 14 -47.42 -0.12 40.44
CA VAL A 14 -46.85 -0.31 39.09
C VAL A 14 -47.23 -1.69 38.55
N SER A 15 -47.35 -2.69 39.42
CA SER A 15 -47.82 -4.04 39.07
C SER A 15 -49.25 -4.01 38.52
N ASP A 16 -50.16 -3.28 39.18
CA ASP A 16 -51.56 -3.17 38.74
C ASP A 16 -51.73 -2.36 37.43
N LEU A 17 -50.77 -1.49 37.10
CA LEU A 17 -50.83 -0.70 35.87
C LEU A 17 -50.37 -1.52 34.65
N ILE A 18 -49.43 -2.44 34.85
CA ILE A 18 -48.90 -3.35 33.81
C ILE A 18 -50.04 -4.25 33.26
N ASP A 19 -50.82 -4.87 34.16
CA ASP A 19 -51.98 -5.70 33.83
C ASP A 19 -53.11 -4.92 33.10
N LEU A 20 -53.26 -3.61 33.37
CA LEU A 20 -54.38 -2.79 32.85
C LEU A 20 -54.19 -2.34 31.40
N VAL A 21 -52.93 -2.14 30.96
CA VAL A 21 -52.61 -1.72 29.58
C VAL A 21 -52.22 -2.88 28.67
N GLY A 22 -52.21 -4.12 29.18
CA GLY A 22 -51.81 -5.31 28.42
C GLY A 22 -50.36 -5.23 27.96
N LEU A 23 -49.51 -4.56 28.75
CA LEU A 23 -48.08 -4.44 28.46
C LEU A 23 -47.31 -5.67 28.93
N ASP A 24 -47.95 -6.62 29.59
CA ASP A 24 -47.38 -7.89 30.05
C ASP A 24 -46.68 -8.63 28.88
N ASP A 25 -47.33 -8.63 27.71
CA ASP A 25 -46.79 -9.21 26.48
C ASP A 25 -45.70 -8.33 25.84
N LEU A 26 -45.69 -7.01 26.09
CA LEU A 26 -44.68 -6.10 25.54
C LEU A 26 -43.41 -6.05 26.39
N ILE A 27 -43.54 -6.19 27.71
CA ILE A 27 -42.42 -6.34 28.65
C ILE A 27 -41.82 -7.74 28.50
N GLY A 28 -42.63 -8.78 28.32
CA GLY A 28 -42.12 -10.14 28.00
C GLY A 28 -41.29 -10.17 26.71
N ASN A 29 -41.68 -9.39 25.69
CA ASN A 29 -40.88 -9.24 24.47
C ASN A 29 -39.62 -8.38 24.63
N ILE A 30 -39.44 -7.67 25.74
CA ILE A 30 -38.21 -6.92 26.06
C ILE A 30 -37.32 -7.74 27.00
N ASP A 31 -37.90 -8.53 27.90
CA ASP A 31 -37.18 -9.45 28.79
C ASP A 31 -36.56 -10.64 28.04
N ASP A 32 -37.12 -11.00 26.88
CA ASP A 32 -36.55 -12.00 25.94
C ASP A 32 -35.59 -11.39 24.90
N ILE A 33 -35.34 -10.07 24.93
CA ILE A 33 -34.25 -9.48 24.15
C ILE A 33 -32.96 -9.77 24.89
N ASP A 34 -32.26 -10.81 24.46
CA ASP A 34 -30.91 -11.09 24.91
C ASP A 34 -30.01 -9.91 24.47
N LEU A 35 -29.69 -9.02 25.42
CA LEU A 35 -28.86 -7.85 25.15
C LEU A 35 -27.42 -8.25 24.82
N ASP A 36 -27.03 -9.48 25.16
CA ASP A 36 -25.73 -10.04 24.80
C ASP A 36 -25.68 -10.31 23.28
N ASP A 37 -26.77 -10.82 22.68
CA ASP A 37 -26.90 -11.00 21.23
C ASP A 37 -26.93 -9.66 20.46
N LEU A 38 -27.43 -8.58 21.09
CA LEU A 38 -27.35 -7.22 20.54
C LEU A 38 -25.93 -6.66 20.60
N GLY A 39 -25.14 -7.01 21.62
CA GLY A 39 -23.73 -6.63 21.73
C GLY A 39 -22.92 -7.18 20.57
N ASP A 40 -23.08 -8.47 20.28
CA ASP A 40 -22.44 -9.13 19.14
C ASP A 40 -22.88 -8.51 17.81
N LEU A 41 -24.17 -8.18 17.66
CA LEU A 41 -24.68 -7.48 16.46
C LEU A 41 -24.09 -6.07 16.29
N PHE A 42 -23.90 -5.32 17.37
CA PHE A 42 -23.28 -4.00 17.33
C PHE A 42 -21.77 -4.05 17.11
N ASP A 43 -21.09 -5.08 17.61
CA ASP A 43 -19.66 -5.32 17.37
C ASP A 43 -19.41 -5.72 15.90
N ASP A 44 -20.25 -6.60 15.33
CA ASP A 44 -20.19 -6.98 13.92
C ASP A 44 -20.46 -5.77 13.00
N LEU A 45 -21.50 -4.98 13.29
CA LEU A 45 -21.77 -3.73 12.56
C LEU A 45 -20.64 -2.70 12.71
N GLY A 46 -20.04 -2.60 13.90
CA GLY A 46 -18.89 -1.73 14.16
C GLY A 46 -17.66 -2.14 13.36
N SER A 47 -17.38 -3.44 13.25
CA SER A 47 -16.29 -3.99 12.43
C SER A 47 -16.55 -3.75 10.94
N GLU A 48 -17.76 -4.03 10.47
CA GLU A 48 -18.09 -3.94 9.05
C GLU A 48 -18.14 -2.47 8.56
N ILE A 49 -18.61 -1.55 9.41
CA ILE A 49 -18.50 -0.11 9.16
C ILE A 49 -17.04 0.37 9.24
N GLY A 50 -16.23 -0.18 10.15
CA GLY A 50 -14.80 0.09 10.25
C GLY A 50 -14.07 -0.26 8.95
N ASP A 51 -14.27 -1.48 8.45
CA ASP A 51 -13.69 -1.96 7.19
C ASP A 51 -14.15 -1.10 5.99
N LEU A 52 -15.44 -0.72 5.93
CA LEU A 52 -15.98 0.17 4.90
C LEU A 52 -15.44 1.61 4.97
N LEU A 53 -15.10 2.10 6.16
CA LEU A 53 -14.53 3.44 6.35
C LEU A 53 -13.04 3.46 6.03
N ASP A 54 -12.30 2.40 6.35
CA ASP A 54 -10.89 2.25 5.97
C ASP A 54 -10.76 2.22 4.44
N ASP A 55 -11.61 1.45 3.75
CA ASP A 55 -11.67 1.42 2.28
C ASP A 55 -12.04 2.78 1.66
N LEU A 56 -12.88 3.59 2.32
CA LEU A 56 -13.31 4.91 1.82
C LEU A 56 -12.26 6.00 2.07
N ILE A 57 -11.50 5.92 3.16
CA ILE A 57 -10.44 6.88 3.51
C ILE A 57 -9.21 6.67 2.61
N ASP A 58 -8.85 5.42 2.33
CA ASP A 58 -7.76 5.07 1.40
C ASP A 58 -8.08 5.48 -0.06
N ASP A 59 -9.35 5.70 -0.39
CA ASP A 59 -9.81 6.11 -1.72
C ASP A 59 -9.69 7.63 -1.96
N ILE A 60 -9.42 8.43 -0.91
CA ILE A 60 -9.38 9.91 -0.99
C ILE A 60 -7.95 10.43 -1.17
N ASP A 61 -6.95 9.82 -0.52
CA ASP A 61 -5.56 10.26 -0.63
C ASP A 61 -4.75 9.27 -1.46
N ASN A 62 -4.42 9.67 -2.69
CA ASN A 62 -3.58 8.86 -3.55
C ASN A 62 -2.09 8.95 -3.17
N THR A 63 -1.72 9.75 -2.15
CA THR A 63 -0.35 9.87 -1.66
C THR A 63 -0.21 9.16 -0.31
N ILE A 64 0.56 8.08 -0.27
CA ILE A 64 0.78 7.30 0.95
C ILE A 64 2.27 7.34 1.30
N ASN A 65 2.57 7.83 2.50
CA ASN A 65 3.92 7.94 3.01
C ASN A 65 4.12 7.01 4.21
N GLY A 66 5.18 6.20 4.14
CA GLY A 66 5.72 5.43 5.23
C GLY A 66 6.40 6.29 6.30
N ASN A 67 7.13 5.63 7.19
CA ASN A 67 7.92 6.22 8.26
C ASN A 67 9.35 5.67 8.18
N SER A 68 10.16 5.83 9.23
CA SER A 68 11.56 5.41 9.21
C SER A 68 11.77 3.91 9.54
N GLY A 69 10.73 3.10 9.45
CA GLY A 69 10.78 1.67 9.76
C GLY A 69 10.10 0.87 8.68
N ASN A 70 10.28 -0.45 8.72
CA ASN A 70 9.76 -1.36 7.70
C ASN A 70 8.23 -1.25 7.56
N ASN A 71 7.77 -0.79 6.42
CA ASN A 71 6.38 -0.54 6.10
C ASN A 71 5.85 -1.52 5.06
N ARG A 72 4.53 -1.73 5.12
CA ARG A 72 3.79 -2.40 4.05
C ARG A 72 2.75 -1.41 3.56
N ILE A 73 3.04 -0.79 2.42
CA ILE A 73 2.25 0.27 1.81
C ILE A 73 1.51 -0.34 0.63
N ARG A 74 0.21 -0.06 0.53
CA ARG A 74 -0.66 -0.57 -0.52
C ARG A 74 -1.48 0.58 -1.08
N GLY A 75 -1.41 0.77 -2.40
CA GLY A 75 -2.24 1.70 -3.16
C GLY A 75 -3.65 1.14 -3.38
N ASN A 76 -4.41 1.82 -4.23
CA ASN A 76 -5.79 1.49 -4.56
C ASN A 76 -5.94 1.19 -6.05
N ARG A 77 -7.04 1.60 -6.71
CA ARG A 77 -7.26 1.36 -8.15
C ARG A 77 -6.96 2.59 -9.02
N ARG A 78 -6.47 3.66 -8.42
CA ARG A 78 -6.15 4.94 -9.03
C ARG A 78 -4.64 5.13 -9.03
N ASP A 79 -4.19 6.13 -9.78
CA ASP A 79 -2.79 6.54 -9.81
C ASP A 79 -2.33 7.00 -8.41
N ASN A 80 -1.41 6.27 -7.81
CA ASN A 80 -0.87 6.48 -6.47
C ASN A 80 0.57 7.00 -6.47
N LEU A 81 0.91 7.78 -5.44
CA LEU A 81 2.29 8.07 -5.03
C LEU A 81 2.56 7.35 -3.71
N LEU A 82 3.39 6.31 -3.74
CA LEU A 82 3.75 5.54 -2.57
C LEU A 82 5.22 5.80 -2.21
N THR A 83 5.50 6.19 -0.97
CA THR A 83 6.87 6.45 -0.49
C THR A 83 7.17 5.65 0.76
N GLY A 84 8.17 4.77 0.75
CA GLY A 84 8.61 3.95 1.89
C GLY A 84 9.38 4.76 2.94
N ARG A 85 10.40 5.51 2.48
CA ARG A 85 11.38 6.27 3.28
C ARG A 85 12.51 5.38 3.78
N ASP A 86 12.75 5.27 5.09
CA ASP A 86 13.81 4.41 5.60
C ASP A 86 13.21 3.09 6.06
N GLY A 87 13.94 2.00 5.88
CA GLY A 87 13.48 0.67 6.30
C GLY A 87 13.42 -0.28 5.10
N ASN A 88 13.15 -1.56 5.37
CA ASN A 88 12.94 -2.54 4.32
C ASN A 88 11.43 -2.60 4.05
N ASP A 89 10.99 -1.90 3.02
CA ASP A 89 9.59 -1.64 2.76
C ASP A 89 9.02 -2.59 1.70
N THR A 90 7.70 -2.71 1.70
CA THR A 90 6.95 -3.36 0.62
C THR A 90 5.89 -2.40 0.11
N LEU A 91 6.05 -1.93 -1.11
CA LEU A 91 5.14 -1.03 -1.80
C LEU A 91 4.38 -1.83 -2.88
N LEU A 92 3.05 -1.73 -2.85
CA LEU A 92 2.14 -2.40 -3.80
C LEU A 92 1.23 -1.36 -4.46
N GLY A 93 1.47 -1.01 -5.72
CA GLY A 93 0.65 -0.01 -6.47
C GLY A 93 -0.76 -0.52 -6.79
N LEU A 94 -0.86 -1.82 -7.12
CA LEU A 94 -2.08 -2.53 -7.52
C LEU A 94 -2.56 -2.16 -8.92
N ALA A 95 -3.38 -1.11 -9.07
CA ALA A 95 -3.90 -0.71 -10.36
C ALA A 95 -3.92 0.81 -10.44
N GLY A 96 -3.60 1.37 -11.60
CA GLY A 96 -3.30 2.80 -11.71
C GLY A 96 -1.96 2.97 -12.40
N ASN A 97 -1.61 4.20 -12.75
CA ASN A 97 -0.25 4.53 -13.15
C ASN A 97 0.45 5.12 -11.93
N ASP A 98 1.21 4.28 -11.23
CA ASP A 98 1.70 4.58 -9.91
C ASP A 98 3.16 5.07 -9.94
N LEU A 99 3.52 5.92 -8.97
CA LEU A 99 4.89 6.30 -8.66
C LEU A 99 5.27 5.69 -7.31
N LEU A 100 6.15 4.69 -7.33
CA LEU A 100 6.58 3.98 -6.13
C LEU A 100 8.05 4.32 -5.83
N LEU A 101 8.29 4.84 -4.63
CA LEU A 101 9.58 5.28 -4.12
C LEU A 101 9.92 4.48 -2.84
N GLY A 102 10.80 3.48 -2.93
CA GLY A 102 11.23 2.67 -1.78
C GLY A 102 11.94 3.54 -0.74
N GLY A 103 13.05 4.15 -1.13
CA GLY A 103 13.83 5.05 -0.30
C GLY A 103 15.14 4.40 0.12
N ASN A 104 15.42 4.29 1.41
CA ASN A 104 16.61 3.66 1.95
C ASN A 104 16.26 2.31 2.58
N GLY A 105 16.85 1.22 2.09
CA GLY A 105 16.74 -0.11 2.67
C GLY A 105 16.71 -1.18 1.61
N HIS A 106 16.23 -2.37 1.96
CA HIS A 106 16.04 -3.46 1.01
C HIS A 106 14.56 -3.58 0.69
N ASP A 107 14.15 -2.88 -0.36
CA ASP A 107 12.74 -2.66 -0.64
C ASP A 107 12.20 -3.65 -1.67
N ARG A 108 10.91 -3.93 -1.55
CA ARG A 108 10.11 -4.61 -2.56
C ARG A 108 9.15 -3.60 -3.17
N VAL A 109 9.32 -3.34 -4.45
CA VAL A 109 8.52 -2.38 -5.21
C VAL A 109 7.74 -3.12 -6.31
N ASP A 110 6.41 -3.11 -6.22
CA ASP A 110 5.49 -3.87 -7.09
C ASP A 110 4.44 -2.92 -7.68
N GLY A 111 4.56 -2.57 -8.95
CA GLY A 111 3.66 -1.62 -9.63
C GLY A 111 2.25 -2.18 -9.78
N GLY A 112 2.14 -3.36 -10.40
CA GLY A 112 0.88 -4.07 -10.54
C GLY A 112 0.28 -3.89 -11.92
N ARG A 113 -0.81 -3.14 -12.06
CA ARG A 113 -1.50 -2.92 -13.33
C ARG A 113 -1.51 -1.44 -13.70
N GLY A 114 -0.89 -1.12 -14.82
CA GLY A 114 -0.89 0.22 -15.40
C GLY A 114 0.54 0.56 -15.79
N ASN A 115 0.80 1.81 -16.12
CA ASN A 115 2.15 2.22 -16.51
C ASN A 115 2.83 2.83 -15.28
N ASP A 116 3.64 2.02 -14.60
CA ASP A 116 4.19 2.40 -13.31
C ASP A 116 5.63 2.94 -13.42
N ILE A 117 6.01 3.81 -12.49
CA ILE A 117 7.38 4.29 -12.32
C ILE A 117 7.89 3.80 -10.97
N LEU A 118 8.92 2.97 -11.00
CA LEU A 118 9.43 2.27 -9.83
C LEU A 118 10.86 2.71 -9.54
N LEU A 119 11.09 3.23 -8.34
CA LEU A 119 12.40 3.55 -7.78
C LEU A 119 12.53 2.87 -6.42
N GLY A 120 13.46 1.94 -6.29
CA GLY A 120 13.82 1.25 -5.04
C GLY A 120 14.62 2.17 -4.14
N GLY A 121 15.64 2.84 -4.69
CA GLY A 121 16.44 3.83 -3.97
C GLY A 121 17.78 3.26 -3.52
N SER A 122 18.20 3.61 -2.31
CA SER A 122 19.43 3.08 -1.71
C SER A 122 19.19 1.70 -1.13
N GLY A 123 20.01 0.73 -1.55
CA GLY A 123 20.07 -0.61 -1.00
C GLY A 123 19.95 -1.66 -2.09
N SER A 124 19.39 -2.82 -1.78
CA SER A 124 19.32 -3.93 -2.75
C SER A 124 17.86 -4.32 -2.88
N ASP A 125 17.26 -3.83 -3.96
CA ASP A 125 15.82 -3.78 -4.07
C ASP A 125 15.30 -4.82 -5.06
N THR A 126 14.02 -5.14 -4.93
CA THR A 126 13.32 -6.04 -5.83
C THR A 126 12.19 -5.30 -6.52
N TYR A 127 12.30 -5.18 -7.84
CA TYR A 127 11.30 -4.55 -8.69
C TYR A 127 10.43 -5.57 -9.43
N ILE A 128 9.13 -5.29 -9.48
CA ILE A 128 8.13 -6.00 -10.26
C ILE A 128 7.24 -4.96 -10.94
N GLY A 129 7.30 -4.88 -12.27
CA GLY A 129 6.45 -3.96 -13.04
C GLY A 129 5.00 -4.42 -13.04
N GLY A 130 4.78 -5.69 -13.40
CA GLY A 130 3.44 -6.24 -13.55
C GLY A 130 2.97 -6.06 -14.99
N SER A 131 1.76 -5.54 -15.21
CA SER A 131 1.22 -5.34 -16.56
C SER A 131 1.11 -3.87 -16.91
N GLY A 132 1.46 -3.52 -18.14
CA GLY A 132 1.46 -2.15 -18.66
C GLY A 132 2.80 -1.84 -19.28
N ASN A 133 3.18 -0.57 -19.38
CA ASN A 133 4.50 -0.14 -19.84
C ASN A 133 5.21 0.53 -18.67
N ASP A 134 6.10 -0.21 -18.01
CA ASP A 134 6.67 0.21 -16.73
C ASP A 134 8.05 0.85 -16.92
N ILE A 135 8.43 1.74 -16.00
CA ILE A 135 9.76 2.34 -15.95
C ILE A 135 10.44 1.92 -14.66
N PHE A 136 11.53 1.15 -14.79
CA PHE A 136 12.42 0.80 -13.69
C PHE A 136 13.55 1.83 -13.63
N ILE A 137 13.61 2.61 -12.55
CA ILE A 137 14.70 3.58 -12.33
C ILE A 137 15.82 2.86 -11.57
N LEU A 138 17.00 2.77 -12.17
CA LEU A 138 18.19 2.20 -11.56
C LEU A 138 19.21 3.28 -11.22
N GLU A 139 19.84 3.13 -10.05
CA GLU A 139 20.83 4.07 -9.54
C GLU A 139 22.21 3.43 -9.42
N THR A 140 23.26 4.16 -9.77
CA THR A 140 24.65 3.73 -9.57
C THR A 140 25.08 3.89 -8.13
N GLY A 141 25.87 2.93 -7.63
CA GLY A 141 26.48 2.95 -6.32
C GLY A 141 25.51 2.76 -5.16
N ARG A 142 24.23 2.49 -5.44
CA ARG A 142 23.16 2.40 -4.44
C ARG A 142 22.85 0.97 -4.00
N GLY A 143 23.31 -0.03 -4.75
CA GLY A 143 23.39 -1.42 -4.33
C GLY A 143 23.10 -2.35 -5.49
N ARG A 144 22.52 -3.53 -5.22
CA ARG A 144 22.38 -4.60 -6.22
C ARG A 144 20.93 -5.01 -6.36
N ASP A 145 20.30 -4.49 -7.39
CA ASP A 145 18.87 -4.67 -7.58
C ASP A 145 18.53 -5.93 -8.34
N VAL A 146 17.26 -6.33 -8.23
CA VAL A 146 16.69 -7.46 -8.95
C VAL A 146 15.41 -7.02 -9.64
N VAL A 147 15.38 -7.12 -10.96
CA VAL A 147 14.16 -6.88 -11.76
C VAL A 147 13.59 -8.23 -12.17
N ARG A 148 12.35 -8.53 -11.77
CA ARG A 148 11.79 -9.89 -11.90
C ARG A 148 10.90 -10.11 -13.12
N ASP A 149 10.24 -9.07 -13.61
CA ASP A 149 9.19 -9.17 -14.64
C ASP A 149 9.37 -8.13 -15.75
N TYR A 150 10.61 -7.93 -16.19
CA TYR A 150 10.89 -7.04 -17.31
C TYR A 150 10.38 -7.63 -18.63
N ARG A 151 9.53 -6.88 -19.32
CA ARG A 151 8.92 -7.24 -20.61
C ARG A 151 9.50 -6.37 -21.71
N ASP A 152 10.36 -6.97 -22.53
CA ASP A 152 10.99 -6.33 -23.70
C ASP A 152 9.94 -5.65 -24.61
N GLY A 153 10.21 -4.40 -24.98
CA GLY A 153 9.34 -3.55 -25.79
C GLY A 153 8.13 -2.93 -25.07
N ALA A 154 7.73 -3.43 -23.90
CA ALA A 154 6.70 -2.82 -23.06
C ALA A 154 7.34 -1.93 -21.99
N ASP A 155 8.32 -2.50 -21.26
CA ASP A 155 8.96 -1.83 -20.15
C ASP A 155 10.24 -1.12 -20.59
N ARG A 156 10.68 -0.17 -19.77
CA ARG A 156 11.86 0.67 -20.00
C ARG A 156 12.69 0.79 -18.74
N ILE A 157 13.96 1.10 -18.93
CA ILE A 157 14.91 1.35 -17.85
C ILE A 157 15.32 2.82 -17.89
N ALA A 158 15.17 3.49 -16.77
CA ALA A 158 15.69 4.83 -16.56
C ALA A 158 16.99 4.74 -15.75
N LEU A 159 17.97 5.54 -16.13
CA LEU A 159 19.20 5.73 -15.34
C LEU A 159 19.16 7.14 -14.78
N LEU A 160 19.54 7.31 -13.52
CA LEU A 160 19.68 8.66 -12.98
C LEU A 160 20.88 9.37 -13.61
N SER A 161 20.76 10.69 -13.69
CA SER A 161 21.61 11.57 -14.50
C SER A 161 23.08 11.36 -14.17
N ASP A 162 23.82 10.93 -15.21
CA ASP A 162 25.28 10.85 -15.39
C ASP A 162 25.72 9.50 -16.00
N VAL A 163 24.81 8.54 -16.13
CA VAL A 163 25.09 7.22 -16.71
C VAL A 163 24.39 7.09 -18.06
N GLU A 164 25.16 6.89 -19.12
CA GLU A 164 24.63 6.61 -20.45
C GLU A 164 24.64 5.10 -20.71
N PHE A 165 23.80 4.63 -21.64
CA PHE A 165 23.81 3.22 -22.05
C PHE A 165 25.20 2.73 -22.50
N SER A 166 26.00 3.63 -23.10
CA SER A 166 27.37 3.32 -23.52
C SER A 166 28.32 2.99 -22.37
N ASP A 167 28.02 3.42 -21.15
CA ASP A 167 28.81 3.14 -19.96
C ASP A 167 28.46 1.79 -19.33
N LEU A 168 27.33 1.21 -19.77
CA LEU A 168 26.84 -0.05 -19.27
C LEU A 168 27.50 -1.25 -19.94
N LYS A 169 27.78 -2.24 -19.10
CA LYS A 169 28.11 -3.59 -19.53
C LYS A 169 26.91 -4.50 -19.25
N ILE A 170 26.32 -4.99 -20.33
CA ILE A 170 25.24 -5.97 -20.32
C ILE A 170 25.83 -7.37 -20.51
N SER A 171 25.62 -8.29 -19.56
CA SER A 171 26.19 -9.63 -19.64
C SER A 171 25.20 -10.72 -19.24
N GLN A 172 25.23 -11.86 -19.94
CA GLN A 172 24.37 -13.00 -19.61
C GLN A 172 25.01 -13.86 -18.51
N LYS A 173 24.22 -14.21 -17.49
CA LYS A 173 24.57 -15.24 -16.50
C LYS A 173 23.42 -16.24 -16.34
N GLY A 174 23.60 -17.44 -16.91
CA GLY A 174 22.53 -18.45 -16.96
C GLY A 174 21.34 -17.90 -17.75
N ARG A 175 20.17 -17.83 -17.10
CA ARG A 175 18.92 -17.28 -17.68
C ARG A 175 18.71 -15.79 -17.40
N ASN A 176 19.64 -15.14 -16.69
CA ASN A 176 19.47 -13.77 -16.23
C ASN A 176 20.48 -12.85 -16.92
N THR A 177 20.13 -11.57 -17.01
CA THR A 177 21.03 -10.52 -17.50
C THR A 177 21.56 -9.73 -16.32
N LEU A 178 22.86 -9.43 -16.33
CA LEU A 178 23.52 -8.54 -15.39
C LEU A 178 23.77 -7.22 -16.11
N VAL A 179 23.25 -6.14 -15.52
CA VAL A 179 23.49 -4.76 -15.93
C VAL A 179 24.47 -4.15 -14.95
N SER A 180 25.62 -3.71 -15.44
CA SER A 180 26.71 -3.19 -14.61
C SER A 180 27.29 -1.92 -15.18
N GLU A 181 27.76 -1.03 -14.33
CA GLU A 181 28.52 0.16 -14.67
C GLU A 181 29.89 0.06 -13.97
N GLY A 182 30.97 -0.01 -14.74
CA GLY A 182 32.31 -0.27 -14.20
C GLY A 182 32.40 -1.55 -13.35
N ARG A 183 32.56 -1.38 -12.03
CA ARG A 183 32.61 -2.49 -11.04
C ARG A 183 31.31 -2.67 -10.28
N ASP A 184 30.35 -1.78 -10.48
CA ASP A 184 29.08 -1.81 -9.80
C ASP A 184 28.07 -2.66 -10.58
N LEU A 185 27.32 -3.48 -9.85
CA LEU A 185 26.27 -4.31 -10.43
C LEU A 185 24.94 -3.64 -10.09
N LEU A 186 24.42 -2.88 -11.05
CA LEU A 186 23.18 -2.12 -10.90
C LEU A 186 22.00 -3.07 -10.67
N ALA A 187 21.81 -4.01 -11.61
CA ALA A 187 20.66 -4.89 -11.57
C ALA A 187 20.92 -6.28 -12.15
N VAL A 188 20.21 -7.25 -11.59
CA VAL A 188 20.00 -8.58 -12.16
C VAL A 188 18.59 -8.66 -12.74
N MET A 189 18.49 -8.68 -14.06
CA MET A 189 17.24 -8.89 -14.78
C MET A 189 16.96 -10.40 -14.86
N LEU A 190 15.97 -10.89 -14.12
CA LEU A 190 15.65 -12.31 -14.06
C LEU A 190 14.92 -12.78 -15.31
N GLY A 191 15.38 -13.90 -15.88
CA GLY A 191 14.72 -14.49 -17.06
C GLY A 191 14.87 -13.70 -18.37
N VAL A 192 15.58 -12.56 -18.35
CA VAL A 192 15.82 -11.72 -19.52
C VAL A 192 17.10 -12.13 -20.23
N ARG A 193 17.07 -12.11 -21.57
CA ARG A 193 18.26 -12.37 -22.40
C ARG A 193 19.07 -11.09 -22.57
N ALA A 194 20.39 -11.18 -22.40
CA ALA A 194 21.25 -10.01 -22.50
C ALA A 194 21.20 -9.39 -23.91
N SER A 195 20.96 -10.21 -24.93
CA SER A 195 20.83 -9.77 -26.32
C SER A 195 19.55 -9.00 -26.62
N SER A 196 18.51 -9.08 -25.76
CA SER A 196 17.29 -8.28 -25.94
C SER A 196 17.41 -6.90 -25.30
N ILE A 197 18.36 -6.68 -24.41
CA ILE A 197 18.60 -5.37 -23.82
C ILE A 197 19.50 -4.56 -24.76
N THR A 198 18.94 -3.48 -25.29
CA THR A 198 19.53 -2.56 -26.25
C THR A 198 19.43 -1.12 -25.74
N ALA A 199 20.06 -0.18 -26.45
CA ALA A 199 19.94 1.24 -26.10
C ALA A 199 18.49 1.76 -26.13
N ASN A 200 17.59 1.14 -26.91
CA ASN A 200 16.20 1.58 -27.04
C ASN A 200 15.37 1.26 -25.79
N ASP A 201 15.78 0.27 -25.01
CA ASP A 201 15.17 -0.09 -23.74
C ASP A 201 15.38 0.98 -22.67
N PHE A 202 16.37 1.86 -22.88
CA PHE A 202 16.71 2.92 -21.95
C PHE A 202 16.00 4.22 -22.33
N VAL A 203 15.64 5.00 -21.31
CA VAL A 203 15.06 6.33 -21.46
C VAL A 203 15.86 7.34 -20.66
N ASN A 204 16.06 8.51 -21.25
CA ASN A 204 16.66 9.64 -20.54
C ASN A 204 15.64 10.18 -19.55
N PHE A 205 15.95 10.04 -18.27
CA PHE A 205 15.05 10.41 -17.20
C PHE A 205 15.63 11.60 -16.44
N ASN A 206 14.91 12.72 -16.39
CA ASN A 206 15.32 13.90 -15.65
C ASN A 206 14.55 13.95 -14.32
N LEU A 207 15.27 13.82 -13.21
CA LEU A 207 14.72 13.91 -11.84
C LEU A 207 13.93 15.21 -11.59
N ALA A 208 14.24 16.30 -12.29
CA ALA A 208 13.50 17.56 -12.18
C ALA A 208 12.02 17.44 -12.62
N THR A 209 11.64 16.35 -13.30
CA THR A 209 10.25 16.07 -13.68
C THR A 209 9.46 15.38 -12.56
N ILE A 210 10.12 14.73 -11.59
CA ILE A 210 9.46 14.15 -10.38
C ILE A 210 9.32 15.20 -9.26
N SER A 211 10.15 16.24 -9.24
CA SER A 211 10.21 17.21 -8.12
C SER A 211 8.99 18.16 -7.99
N HIS A 212 7.93 17.99 -8.78
CA HIS A 212 6.68 18.75 -8.57
C HIS A 212 5.69 18.00 -7.65
N SER A 213 5.98 16.76 -7.25
CA SER A 213 5.12 15.96 -6.36
C SER A 213 5.82 15.37 -5.14
N VAL A 214 7.13 15.58 -4.96
CA VAL A 214 7.88 14.99 -3.83
C VAL A 214 8.68 16.10 -3.14
N ASP A 215 8.34 16.35 -1.88
CA ASP A 215 9.05 17.30 -1.01
C ASP A 215 10.53 16.88 -0.95
N ALA A 216 11.43 17.79 -1.32
CA ALA A 216 12.85 17.54 -1.56
C ALA A 216 13.65 17.39 -0.26
N SER A 217 13.17 16.54 0.65
CA SER A 217 13.87 16.16 1.88
C SER A 217 14.17 14.65 1.86
N PHE A 218 15.14 14.28 1.02
CA PHE A 218 15.94 13.07 1.17
C PHE A 218 17.33 13.47 1.67
#